data_AF-A0A8S1M2Z4-F1
#
_entry.id   AF-A0A8S1M2Z4-F1
#
_cell.length_a   1.000
_cell.length_b   1.000
_cell.length_c   1.000
_cell.angle_alpha   90.00
_cell.angle_beta   90.00
_cell.angle_gamma   90.00
#
_symmetry.space_group_name_H-M   'P 1'
#
loop_
_entity.id
_entity.type
_entity.pdbx_description
1 polymer ?
#
loop_
_entity_poly.entity_id
_entity_poly.type
_entity_poly.pdbx_seq_one_letter_code
_entity_poly.pdbx_strand_id
1 'polypeptide(L)'
;MNGFQTDNKIQIILDDQIQGEIIKTSSSYTFNKITKIYSSSVTCTNAYDLIRIEAILRTFSNAPKLILKGEQLTSATSTWGFRNITIDSGNCQENCAVCSDFSTCQQCNTNYILFQNGCVTTCPVHSTNCIDYSDITQHSRYLAKGFYNFNMSTLDINQFFDVAITNGNNFLTGQKFSIFPTKFVLGGVMVWNNAIYKKSWSISKPHYAVTIRFNVTYGDEYNGNFYYTIQGVKSDAHPKPSLGGQNFIGKSLNEITQYFEIFQYPFTSSPLNIEFQCTDSTADPRDQFCAISDYFIVVHYCLPFCQNCNDGTYCVTWESGYTNQNCNTNQFLQFYSNSETYSCVTCNQLGCLTCKNLEECTSCDPSSQFNTLINGVCLSITTTPPPTPSVQCHQNCETCTGALITNCETCVSDFHRTLSYNECLCQPGFYEDGINVICLPVCGDLVIVEGEDCDDGNSNPYDGCDNCKFSCDDTCKECFQGICFDCQKGFQIVDNRCSPICGDNLLVKTEECEDNNQIPNDGCYNCKFSCPNHCIDCQFNNCIKCDEQNGWYLENNTCQPICGDGIIAIQFEQCDEINQQESKNLLDQDFCLQCLYKCQDSCSTCL
;
A
#
# COMPACT_ATOMS: atom_id res chain seq x y z
N MET A 1 1.55 -24.79 -49.16
CA MET A 1 0.48 -25.08 -48.18
C MET A 1 -0.34 -23.83 -48.04
N ASN A 2 -1.66 -23.91 -48.23
CA ASN A 2 -2.53 -22.76 -47.99
C ASN A 2 -2.70 -22.63 -46.48
N GLY A 3 -2.47 -21.43 -45.91
CA GLY A 3 -2.58 -21.19 -44.47
C GLY A 3 -3.99 -21.40 -43.91
N PHE A 4 -4.23 -20.98 -42.67
CA PHE A 4 -5.57 -20.95 -42.08
C PHE A 4 -6.48 -20.02 -42.92
N GLN A 5 -7.53 -20.57 -43.54
CA GLN A 5 -8.35 -19.89 -44.55
C GLN A 5 -9.51 -19.12 -43.93
N THR A 6 -10.05 -18.13 -44.67
CA THR A 6 -11.28 -17.41 -44.28
C THR A 6 -12.39 -18.39 -43.90
N ASP A 7 -13.13 -18.05 -42.84
CA ASP A 7 -14.21 -18.83 -42.22
C ASP A 7 -13.76 -20.08 -41.46
N ASN A 8 -12.50 -20.52 -41.57
CA ASN A 8 -11.97 -21.53 -40.66
C ASN A 8 -12.03 -21.00 -39.22
N LYS A 9 -12.33 -21.89 -38.26
CA LYS A 9 -12.43 -21.52 -36.85
C LYS A 9 -11.67 -22.47 -35.93
N ILE A 10 -11.18 -21.94 -34.82
CA ILE A 10 -10.64 -22.69 -33.69
C ILE A 10 -11.64 -22.54 -32.55
N GLN A 11 -12.19 -23.66 -32.07
CA GLN A 11 -13.05 -23.71 -30.89
C GLN A 11 -12.19 -23.99 -29.65
N ILE A 12 -12.45 -23.21 -28.61
CA ILE A 12 -11.88 -23.41 -27.27
C ILE A 12 -12.94 -24.12 -26.44
N ILE A 13 -12.65 -25.36 -26.03
CA ILE A 13 -13.58 -26.22 -25.31
C ILE A 13 -12.93 -26.60 -23.98
N LEU A 14 -13.62 -26.34 -22.87
CA LEU A 14 -13.19 -26.71 -21.52
C LEU A 14 -14.28 -27.57 -20.91
N ASP A 15 -13.93 -28.76 -20.44
CA ASP A 15 -14.87 -29.73 -19.84
C ASP A 15 -16.06 -30.06 -20.75
N ASP A 16 -15.74 -30.29 -22.04
CA ASP A 16 -16.70 -30.53 -23.12
C ASP A 16 -17.68 -29.36 -23.38
N GLN A 17 -17.42 -28.18 -22.83
CA GLN A 17 -18.18 -26.95 -23.03
C GLN A 17 -17.41 -25.94 -23.86
N ILE A 18 -18.04 -25.38 -24.90
CA ILE A 18 -17.41 -24.34 -25.72
C ILE A 18 -17.32 -23.05 -24.90
N GLN A 19 -16.09 -22.59 -24.66
CA GLN A 19 -15.76 -21.35 -23.96
C GLN A 19 -15.51 -20.17 -24.91
N GLY A 20 -15.35 -20.44 -26.21
CA GLY A 20 -15.31 -19.42 -27.24
C GLY A 20 -14.69 -19.87 -28.57
N GLU A 21 -14.67 -18.97 -29.55
CA GLU A 21 -14.22 -19.28 -30.91
C GLU A 21 -13.30 -18.20 -31.49
N ILE A 22 -12.33 -18.63 -32.29
CA ILE A 22 -11.43 -17.76 -33.06
C ILE A 22 -11.73 -18.03 -34.53
N ILE A 23 -12.24 -17.04 -35.25
CA ILE A 23 -12.67 -17.19 -36.64
C ILE A 23 -11.76 -16.36 -37.53
N LYS A 24 -11.26 -16.95 -38.62
CA LYS A 24 -10.45 -16.24 -39.60
C LYS A 24 -11.34 -15.39 -40.51
N THR A 25 -11.03 -14.11 -40.64
CA THR A 25 -11.67 -13.22 -41.63
C THR A 25 -10.74 -13.00 -42.82
N SER A 26 -11.23 -12.31 -43.86
CA SER A 26 -10.45 -12.05 -45.09
C SER A 26 -9.16 -11.28 -44.85
N SER A 27 -9.05 -10.51 -43.76
CA SER A 27 -7.88 -9.70 -43.43
C SER A 27 -7.37 -9.84 -41.98
N SER A 28 -8.07 -10.56 -41.10
CA SER A 28 -7.74 -10.62 -39.66
C SER A 28 -8.39 -11.85 -38.98
N TYR A 29 -8.64 -11.76 -37.68
CA TYR A 29 -9.34 -12.75 -36.86
C TYR A 29 -10.44 -12.07 -36.03
N THR A 30 -11.59 -12.71 -35.93
CA THR A 30 -12.65 -12.34 -34.99
C THR A 30 -12.65 -13.30 -33.82
N PHE A 31 -12.62 -12.74 -32.61
CA PHE A 31 -12.69 -13.50 -31.37
C PHE A 31 -14.13 -13.45 -30.88
N ASN A 32 -14.83 -14.56 -31.04
CA ASN A 32 -16.24 -14.64 -30.72
C ASN A 32 -16.39 -15.18 -29.29
N LYS A 33 -16.88 -14.29 -28.41
CA LYS A 33 -17.37 -14.60 -27.07
C LYS A 33 -16.40 -15.38 -26.15
N ILE A 34 -15.12 -15.03 -26.22
CA ILE A 34 -14.06 -15.43 -25.27
C ILE A 34 -13.88 -14.32 -24.24
N THR A 35 -13.74 -14.67 -22.95
CA THR A 35 -13.31 -13.76 -21.87
C THR A 35 -11.84 -13.40 -22.06
N LYS A 36 -11.59 -12.47 -22.98
CA LYS A 36 -10.25 -12.07 -23.44
C LYS A 36 -9.62 -11.03 -22.51
N ILE A 37 -8.36 -11.25 -22.16
CA ILE A 37 -7.48 -10.26 -21.52
C ILE A 37 -6.72 -9.50 -22.62
N TYR A 38 -6.14 -10.25 -23.56
CA TYR A 38 -5.32 -9.69 -24.63
C TYR A 38 -5.45 -10.51 -25.91
N SER A 39 -5.37 -9.85 -27.07
CA SER A 39 -5.10 -10.56 -28.32
C SER A 39 -4.30 -9.71 -29.30
N SER A 40 -3.49 -10.38 -30.11
CA SER A 40 -2.79 -9.78 -31.23
C SER A 40 -2.66 -10.78 -32.37
N SER A 41 -2.59 -10.27 -33.59
CA SER A 41 -2.33 -11.10 -34.77
C SER A 41 -1.38 -10.39 -35.72
N VAL A 42 -0.43 -11.12 -36.28
CA VAL A 42 0.57 -10.61 -37.22
C VAL A 42 0.63 -11.56 -38.41
N THR A 43 0.47 -11.02 -39.62
CA THR A 43 0.71 -11.77 -40.86
C THR A 43 2.19 -11.75 -41.17
N CYS A 44 2.81 -12.93 -41.14
CA CYS A 44 4.23 -13.05 -41.41
C CYS A 44 4.50 -13.12 -42.93
N THR A 45 5.60 -12.53 -43.37
CA THR A 45 6.04 -12.48 -44.78
C THR A 45 6.22 -13.85 -45.45
N ASN A 46 6.24 -14.93 -44.67
CA ASN A 46 6.44 -16.32 -45.11
C ASN A 46 5.18 -17.21 -44.96
N ALA A 47 4.01 -16.70 -45.38
CA ALA A 47 2.78 -17.46 -45.65
C ALA A 47 2.01 -18.07 -44.46
N TYR A 48 2.17 -17.56 -43.24
CA TYR A 48 1.33 -17.91 -42.08
C TYR A 48 1.06 -16.70 -41.19
N ASP A 49 -0.01 -16.79 -40.40
CA ASP A 49 -0.36 -15.79 -39.38
C ASP A 49 0.06 -16.29 -38.00
N LEU A 50 0.58 -15.38 -37.17
CA LEU A 50 0.78 -15.62 -35.74
C LEU A 50 -0.34 -14.95 -34.96
N ILE A 51 -0.96 -15.68 -34.04
CA ILE A 51 -2.02 -15.17 -33.15
C ILE A 51 -1.57 -15.41 -31.71
N ARG A 52 -1.62 -14.37 -30.87
CA ARG A 52 -1.51 -14.49 -29.40
C ARG A 52 -2.86 -14.16 -28.79
N ILE A 53 -3.30 -14.98 -27.86
CA ILE A 53 -4.55 -14.80 -27.12
C ILE A 53 -4.25 -15.12 -25.66
N GLU A 54 -4.69 -14.24 -24.77
CA GLU A 54 -4.76 -14.47 -23.34
C GLU A 54 -6.23 -14.40 -22.93
N ALA A 55 -6.71 -15.45 -22.30
CA ALA A 55 -8.11 -15.61 -21.95
C ALA A 55 -8.25 -16.30 -20.60
N ILE A 56 -9.29 -15.91 -19.86
CA ILE A 56 -9.70 -16.58 -18.63
C ILE A 56 -10.76 -17.61 -19.00
N LEU A 57 -10.50 -18.87 -18.66
CA LEU A 57 -11.44 -19.97 -18.86
C LEU A 57 -11.91 -20.45 -17.49
N ARG A 58 -13.21 -20.67 -17.32
CA ARG A 58 -13.79 -21.16 -16.07
C ARG A 58 -14.07 -22.66 -16.18
N THR A 59 -13.48 -23.44 -15.28
CA THR A 59 -13.75 -24.88 -15.12
C THR A 59 -14.54 -25.13 -13.85
N PHE A 60 -15.34 -26.19 -13.86
CA PHE A 60 -16.06 -26.70 -12.68
C PHE A 60 -15.64 -28.15 -12.35
N SER A 61 -14.56 -28.62 -12.98
CA SER A 61 -13.99 -29.94 -12.80
C SER A 61 -12.69 -29.82 -12.00
N ASN A 62 -12.48 -30.76 -11.08
CA ASN A 62 -11.20 -30.89 -10.37
C ASN A 62 -10.08 -31.43 -11.30
N ALA A 63 -10.44 -31.87 -12.51
CA ALA A 63 -9.52 -32.27 -13.57
C ALA A 63 -9.97 -31.62 -14.89
N PRO A 64 -9.63 -30.33 -15.11
CA PRO A 64 -10.08 -29.61 -16.29
C PRO A 64 -9.52 -30.22 -17.58
N LYS A 65 -10.37 -30.39 -18.59
CA LYS A 65 -9.95 -30.86 -19.91
C LYS A 65 -10.10 -29.76 -20.95
N LEU A 66 -8.98 -29.13 -21.31
CA LEU A 66 -8.92 -28.16 -22.39
C LEU A 66 -8.72 -28.85 -23.75
N ILE A 67 -9.62 -28.59 -24.69
CA ILE A 67 -9.57 -29.06 -26.08
C ILE A 67 -9.60 -27.83 -27.00
N LEU A 68 -8.60 -27.74 -27.87
CA LEU A 68 -8.54 -26.73 -28.93
C LEU A 68 -8.77 -27.43 -30.27
N LYS A 69 -9.90 -27.12 -30.93
CA LYS A 69 -10.38 -27.87 -32.09
C LYS A 69 -10.52 -26.96 -33.31
N GLY A 70 -9.84 -27.31 -34.40
CA GLY A 70 -10.06 -26.67 -35.70
C GLY A 70 -11.32 -27.21 -36.38
N GLU A 71 -12.21 -26.32 -36.83
CA GLU A 71 -13.41 -26.67 -37.58
C GLU A 71 -13.48 -25.93 -38.92
N GLN A 72 -14.32 -26.45 -39.83
CA GLN A 72 -14.56 -25.90 -41.17
C GLN A 72 -13.28 -25.75 -42.01
N LEU A 73 -12.33 -26.69 -41.91
CA LEU A 73 -11.14 -26.73 -42.74
C LEU A 73 -11.55 -27.01 -44.21
N THR A 74 -11.85 -25.95 -44.96
CA THR A 74 -12.43 -25.98 -46.32
C THR A 74 -11.51 -26.59 -47.38
N SER A 75 -10.23 -26.81 -47.08
CA SER A 75 -9.30 -27.56 -47.92
C SER A 75 -8.47 -28.55 -47.09
N ALA A 76 -8.14 -29.71 -47.66
CA ALA A 76 -7.23 -30.70 -47.07
C ALA A 76 -5.78 -30.18 -46.86
N THR A 77 -5.50 -28.93 -47.20
CA THR A 77 -4.18 -28.29 -47.07
C THR A 77 -4.10 -27.22 -45.99
N SER A 78 -5.22 -26.89 -45.33
CA SER A 78 -5.23 -25.89 -44.27
C SER A 78 -4.70 -26.48 -42.97
N THR A 79 -3.68 -25.83 -42.41
CA THR A 79 -3.00 -26.26 -41.20
C THR A 79 -2.92 -25.12 -40.19
N TRP A 80 -2.91 -25.48 -38.91
CA TRP A 80 -2.71 -24.59 -37.78
C TRP A 80 -2.01 -25.37 -36.67
N GLY A 81 -1.41 -24.67 -35.71
CA GLY A 81 -0.69 -25.31 -34.61
C GLY A 81 -0.23 -24.30 -33.57
N PHE A 82 0.41 -24.81 -32.52
CA PHE A 82 0.87 -23.99 -31.41
C PHE A 82 2.33 -23.63 -31.55
N ARG A 83 2.65 -22.39 -31.18
CA ARG A 83 4.03 -21.95 -30.94
C ARG A 83 4.39 -21.99 -29.46
N ASN A 84 3.50 -21.49 -28.62
CA ASN A 84 3.63 -21.51 -27.17
C ASN A 84 2.23 -21.67 -26.55
N ILE A 85 2.14 -22.46 -25.48
CA ILE A 85 0.95 -22.58 -24.65
C ILE A 85 1.42 -22.47 -23.20
N THR A 86 0.83 -21.54 -22.47
CA THR A 86 0.98 -21.39 -21.02
C THR A 86 -0.41 -21.53 -20.42
N ILE A 87 -0.54 -22.32 -19.36
CA ILE A 87 -1.79 -22.53 -18.64
C ILE A 87 -1.47 -22.33 -17.16
N ASP A 88 -2.12 -21.35 -16.57
CA ASP A 88 -1.99 -21.02 -15.16
C ASP A 88 -3.32 -21.30 -14.45
N SER A 89 -3.28 -21.92 -13.27
CA SER A 89 -4.47 -22.09 -12.43
C SER A 89 -4.73 -20.81 -11.64
N GLY A 90 -5.92 -20.22 -11.81
CA GLY A 90 -6.36 -19.10 -10.99
C GLY A 90 -6.82 -19.58 -9.61
N ASN A 91 -6.03 -19.30 -8.58
CA ASN A 91 -6.44 -19.51 -7.19
C ASN A 91 -7.10 -18.25 -6.63
N CYS A 92 -7.99 -18.41 -5.66
CA CYS A 92 -8.44 -17.26 -4.87
C CYS A 92 -7.24 -16.66 -4.13
N GLN A 93 -7.37 -15.38 -3.79
CA GLN A 93 -6.40 -14.67 -2.96
C GLN A 93 -6.12 -15.44 -1.67
N GLU A 94 -4.95 -15.21 -1.10
CA GLU A 94 -4.59 -15.80 0.20
C GLU A 94 -5.68 -15.52 1.24
N ASN A 95 -6.04 -16.54 2.01
CA ASN A 95 -7.06 -16.46 3.06
C ASN A 95 -8.50 -16.21 2.55
N CYS A 96 -8.73 -16.21 1.24
CA CYS A 96 -10.05 -16.12 0.64
C CYS A 96 -10.62 -17.52 0.35
N ALA A 97 -11.76 -17.83 0.97
CA ALA A 97 -12.48 -19.10 0.77
C ALA A 97 -13.27 -19.12 -0.55
N VAL A 98 -13.88 -17.98 -0.91
CA VAL A 98 -14.69 -17.83 -2.12
C VAL A 98 -14.39 -16.48 -2.75
N CYS A 99 -13.94 -16.47 -4.00
CA CYS A 99 -13.67 -15.27 -4.78
C CYS A 99 -14.54 -15.21 -6.05
N SER A 100 -14.91 -14.01 -6.49
CA SER A 100 -15.66 -13.81 -7.75
C SER A 100 -14.75 -13.71 -8.97
N ASP A 101 -13.53 -13.24 -8.75
CA ASP A 101 -12.41 -13.11 -9.69
C ASP A 101 -11.09 -13.14 -8.89
N PHE A 102 -9.94 -13.08 -9.56
CA PHE A 102 -8.62 -13.14 -8.90
C PHE A 102 -8.34 -11.96 -7.94
N SER A 103 -9.09 -10.86 -8.06
CA SER A 103 -8.89 -9.62 -7.30
C SER A 103 -9.94 -9.37 -6.23
N THR A 104 -11.04 -10.13 -6.23
CA THR A 104 -12.23 -9.88 -5.40
C THR A 104 -12.64 -11.10 -4.59
N CYS A 105 -12.33 -11.06 -3.30
CA CYS A 105 -12.84 -12.00 -2.33
C CYS A 105 -14.30 -11.70 -1.96
N GLN A 106 -15.13 -12.74 -1.89
CA GLN A 106 -16.52 -12.69 -1.45
C GLN A 106 -16.70 -13.25 -0.04
N GLN A 107 -15.84 -14.22 0.35
CA GLN A 107 -15.89 -14.85 1.65
C GLN A 107 -14.49 -15.27 2.09
N CYS A 108 -14.13 -14.92 3.32
CA CYS A 108 -12.84 -15.27 3.91
C CYS A 108 -12.85 -16.64 4.60
N ASN A 109 -11.66 -17.22 4.76
CA ASN A 109 -11.41 -18.38 5.60
C ASN A 109 -11.77 -18.08 7.07
N THR A 110 -11.99 -19.12 7.85
CA THR A 110 -12.25 -19.01 9.29
C THR A 110 -11.10 -18.24 9.97
N ASN A 111 -11.42 -17.26 10.82
CA ASN A 111 -10.50 -16.31 11.49
C ASN A 111 -10.08 -15.07 10.69
N TYR A 112 -10.51 -14.93 9.44
CA TYR A 112 -10.26 -13.73 8.64
C TYR A 112 -11.54 -12.94 8.43
N ILE A 113 -11.40 -11.61 8.35
CA ILE A 113 -12.49 -10.65 8.18
C ILE A 113 -12.40 -10.07 6.78
N LEU A 114 -13.53 -10.01 6.08
CA LEU A 114 -13.62 -9.38 4.76
C LEU A 114 -13.43 -7.87 4.92
N PHE A 115 -12.43 -7.32 4.24
CA PHE A 115 -12.19 -5.88 4.14
C PHE A 115 -11.94 -5.52 2.67
N GLN A 116 -12.81 -4.66 2.14
CA GLN A 116 -12.87 -4.35 0.71
C GLN A 116 -12.95 -5.64 -0.13
N ASN A 117 -11.92 -5.91 -0.93
CA ASN A 117 -11.86 -7.06 -1.84
C ASN A 117 -10.99 -8.20 -1.31
N GLY A 118 -10.51 -8.14 -0.06
CA GLY A 118 -9.57 -9.11 0.50
C GLY A 118 -9.87 -9.48 1.95
N CYS A 119 -8.99 -10.32 2.51
CA CYS A 119 -9.17 -10.90 3.84
C CYS A 119 -8.06 -10.43 4.78
N VAL A 120 -8.44 -9.86 5.92
CA VAL A 120 -7.50 -9.33 6.93
C VAL A 120 -7.75 -9.98 8.29
N THR A 121 -6.71 -10.08 9.11
CA THR A 121 -6.80 -10.62 10.48
C THR A 121 -7.34 -9.58 11.48
N THR A 122 -7.09 -8.31 11.23
CA THR A 122 -7.58 -7.18 12.03
C THR A 122 -8.04 -6.05 11.13
N CYS A 123 -9.19 -5.45 11.44
CA CYS A 123 -9.70 -4.30 10.69
C CYS A 123 -8.67 -3.15 10.72
N PRO A 124 -8.44 -2.47 9.58
CA PRO A 124 -7.58 -1.29 9.58
C PRO A 124 -8.09 -0.22 10.53
N VAL A 125 -7.18 0.51 11.16
CA VAL A 125 -7.49 1.58 12.14
C VAL A 125 -8.37 2.71 11.56
N HIS A 126 -8.41 2.84 10.24
CA HIS A 126 -9.22 3.79 9.49
C HIS A 126 -10.53 3.18 8.96
N SER A 127 -11.01 2.13 9.60
CA SER A 127 -12.27 1.47 9.24
C SER A 127 -13.14 1.28 10.49
N THR A 128 -14.45 1.26 10.28
CA THR A 128 -15.42 0.97 11.35
C THR A 128 -16.11 -0.34 11.02
N ASN A 129 -16.01 -1.34 11.89
CA ASN A 129 -16.51 -2.70 11.64
C ASN A 129 -15.98 -3.32 10.32
N CYS A 130 -14.70 -3.09 10.00
CA CYS A 130 -14.07 -3.52 8.74
C CYS A 130 -14.76 -2.94 7.48
N ILE A 131 -15.44 -1.81 7.61
CA ILE A 131 -15.95 -1.03 6.47
C ILE A 131 -15.09 0.23 6.39
N ASP A 132 -14.40 0.40 5.26
CA ASP A 132 -13.64 1.62 4.99
C ASP A 132 -14.61 2.81 4.87
N TYR A 133 -14.19 3.98 5.34
CA TYR A 133 -15.04 5.18 5.29
C TYR A 133 -15.56 5.56 3.90
N SER A 134 -14.83 5.24 2.82
CA SER A 134 -15.36 5.47 1.45
C SER A 134 -16.55 4.59 1.13
N ASP A 135 -16.67 3.44 1.79
CA ASP A 135 -17.61 2.38 1.44
C ASP A 135 -18.87 2.44 2.32
N ILE A 136 -18.89 3.30 3.35
CA ILE A 136 -20.05 3.54 4.21
C ILE A 136 -21.24 4.07 3.40
N THR A 137 -20.97 4.93 2.41
CA THR A 137 -21.97 5.53 1.55
C THR A 137 -21.68 5.20 0.09
N GLN A 138 -22.69 4.73 -0.64
CA GLN A 138 -22.55 4.36 -2.04
C GLN A 138 -22.03 5.53 -2.88
N HIS A 139 -21.23 5.23 -3.91
CA HIS A 139 -20.63 6.21 -4.83
C HIS A 139 -19.76 7.29 -4.15
N SER A 140 -19.22 6.99 -2.97
CA SER A 140 -18.31 7.88 -2.25
C SER A 140 -16.87 7.41 -2.45
N ARG A 141 -15.94 8.36 -2.44
CA ARG A 141 -14.50 8.05 -2.54
C ARG A 141 -13.66 9.07 -1.80
N TYR A 142 -12.45 8.68 -1.43
CA TYR A 142 -11.50 9.61 -0.85
C TYR A 142 -11.07 10.65 -1.88
N LEU A 143 -11.14 11.90 -1.49
CA LEU A 143 -10.42 13.01 -2.11
C LEU A 143 -9.01 13.13 -1.53
N ALA A 144 -8.86 12.80 -0.24
CA ALA A 144 -7.58 12.75 0.46
C ALA A 144 -7.64 11.69 1.57
N LYS A 145 -6.54 10.95 1.76
CA LYS A 145 -6.39 9.97 2.84
C LYS A 145 -4.93 9.94 3.30
N GLY A 146 -4.64 10.40 4.53
CA GLY A 146 -3.25 10.50 5.01
C GLY A 146 -3.12 10.58 6.53
N PHE A 147 -1.87 10.56 7.01
CA PHE A 147 -1.47 10.67 8.42
C PHE A 147 -2.03 9.59 9.34
N TYR A 148 -2.22 8.37 8.83
CA TYR A 148 -2.75 7.22 9.59
C TYR A 148 -1.73 6.09 9.79
N ASN A 149 -0.59 6.15 9.10
CA ASN A 149 0.54 5.23 9.19
C ASN A 149 1.82 5.93 8.68
N PHE A 150 2.89 5.16 8.46
CA PHE A 150 4.15 5.63 7.86
C PHE A 150 4.21 5.51 6.34
N ASN A 151 3.12 5.12 5.67
CA ASN A 151 3.11 4.91 4.22
C ASN A 151 2.79 6.21 3.48
N MET A 152 3.66 7.21 3.62
CA MET A 152 3.57 8.50 2.92
C MET A 152 4.97 9.03 2.64
N SER A 153 5.20 9.55 1.43
CA SER A 153 6.40 10.32 1.09
C SER A 153 6.25 11.79 1.47
N THR A 154 7.35 12.55 1.50
CA THR A 154 7.31 14.01 1.68
C THR A 154 6.48 14.69 0.58
N LEU A 155 6.48 14.15 -0.64
CA LEU A 155 5.63 14.66 -1.72
C LEU A 155 4.15 14.48 -1.40
N ASP A 156 3.77 13.32 -0.85
CA ASP A 156 2.38 13.05 -0.43
C ASP A 156 1.97 13.97 0.72
N ILE A 157 2.84 14.15 1.72
CA ILE A 157 2.59 15.05 2.85
C ILE A 157 2.39 16.50 2.37
N ASN A 158 3.22 16.97 1.45
CA ASN A 158 3.12 18.31 0.88
C ASN A 158 1.84 18.54 0.08
N GLN A 159 1.11 17.49 -0.32
CA GLN A 159 -0.21 17.66 -0.95
C GLN A 159 -1.30 18.07 0.05
N PHE A 160 -1.09 17.89 1.37
CA PHE A 160 -2.12 18.18 2.38
C PHE A 160 -2.19 19.64 2.84
N PHE A 161 -1.31 20.51 2.34
CA PHE A 161 -1.38 21.95 2.55
C PHE A 161 -0.84 22.69 1.34
N ASP A 162 -1.44 23.83 0.99
CA ASP A 162 -0.92 24.73 -0.05
C ASP A 162 -0.02 25.81 0.57
N VAL A 163 -0.35 26.25 1.79
CA VAL A 163 0.42 27.23 2.53
C VAL A 163 0.31 26.98 4.03
N ALA A 164 1.43 27.21 4.73
CA ALA A 164 1.49 27.26 6.19
C ALA A 164 1.91 28.68 6.61
N ILE A 165 0.99 29.43 7.21
CA ILE A 165 1.20 30.81 7.65
C ILE A 165 1.70 30.80 9.09
N THR A 166 2.93 31.24 9.31
CA THR A 166 3.60 31.29 10.62
C THR A 166 3.14 32.50 11.44
N ASN A 167 2.80 32.28 12.72
CA ASN A 167 2.77 33.32 13.74
C ASN A 167 3.62 32.86 14.95
N GLY A 168 4.66 33.59 15.34
CA GLY A 168 5.56 33.15 16.42
C GLY A 168 6.46 31.95 16.05
N ASN A 169 7.03 31.29 17.05
CA ASN A 169 8.03 30.23 16.88
C ASN A 169 7.40 28.89 16.49
N ASN A 170 7.37 28.58 15.19
CA ASN A 170 6.91 27.31 14.62
C ASN A 170 8.02 26.70 13.74
N PHE A 171 7.86 25.44 13.35
CA PHE A 171 8.68 24.77 12.34
C PHE A 171 10.18 24.74 12.68
N LEU A 172 10.52 24.44 13.95
CA LEU A 172 11.92 24.41 14.42
C LEU A 172 12.78 23.39 13.66
N THR A 173 12.17 22.31 13.17
CA THR A 173 12.84 21.30 12.33
C THR A 173 12.96 21.70 10.86
N GLY A 174 12.42 22.86 10.46
CA GLY A 174 12.27 23.26 9.05
C GLY A 174 11.12 22.55 8.32
N GLN A 175 10.58 21.46 8.87
CA GLN A 175 9.51 20.67 8.27
C GLN A 175 8.10 21.20 8.65
N LYS A 176 7.08 20.66 7.98
CA LYS A 176 5.65 20.97 8.21
C LYS A 176 4.87 19.81 8.84
N PHE A 177 5.55 18.75 9.20
CA PHE A 177 5.00 17.52 9.76
C PHE A 177 5.97 16.98 10.82
N SER A 178 5.48 16.09 11.68
CA SER A 178 6.27 15.38 12.68
C SER A 178 6.03 13.88 12.56
N ILE A 179 6.83 13.11 13.29
CA ILE A 179 6.75 11.65 13.34
C ILE A 179 6.27 11.27 14.74
N PHE A 180 5.15 10.54 14.81
CA PHE A 180 4.67 9.87 16.02
C PHE A 180 5.05 8.37 15.94
N PRO A 181 5.02 7.61 17.05
CA PRO A 181 5.53 6.24 17.09
C PRO A 181 4.95 5.27 16.05
N THR A 182 3.77 5.54 15.50
CA THR A 182 3.10 4.66 14.52
C THR A 182 2.71 5.34 13.21
N LYS A 183 2.94 6.66 13.06
CA LYS A 183 2.47 7.42 11.90
C LYS A 183 3.15 8.79 11.75
N PHE A 184 3.10 9.32 10.54
CA PHE A 184 3.31 10.75 10.32
C PHE A 184 2.11 11.56 10.81
N VAL A 185 2.36 12.79 11.26
CA VAL A 185 1.32 13.77 11.63
C VAL A 185 1.60 15.12 10.99
N LEU A 186 0.56 15.82 10.55
CA LEU A 186 0.69 17.21 10.09
C LEU A 186 0.86 18.11 11.32
N GLY A 187 1.85 19.00 11.28
CA GLY A 187 2.25 19.74 12.49
C GLY A 187 3.00 18.84 13.47
N GLY A 188 2.68 18.94 14.76
CA GLY A 188 3.25 18.12 15.83
C GLY A 188 4.40 18.78 16.59
N VAL A 189 5.08 17.97 17.41
CA VAL A 189 6.19 18.38 18.27
C VAL A 189 7.26 19.12 17.47
N MET A 190 7.76 20.24 18.00
CA MET A 190 8.71 21.15 17.36
C MET A 190 8.23 21.83 16.05
N VAL A 191 7.01 21.53 15.57
CA VAL A 191 6.54 21.97 14.26
C VAL A 191 5.39 22.96 14.36
N TRP A 192 4.35 22.69 15.16
CA TRP A 192 3.12 23.48 15.11
C TRP A 192 2.50 23.76 16.48
N ASN A 193 2.51 25.03 16.88
CA ASN A 193 1.87 25.53 18.10
C ASN A 193 0.98 26.77 17.83
N ASN A 194 1.37 27.59 16.84
CA ASN A 194 0.72 28.85 16.50
C ASN A 194 0.84 29.19 15.00
N ALA A 195 0.42 28.27 14.13
CA ALA A 195 0.39 28.51 12.69
C ALA A 195 -0.98 28.16 12.10
N ILE A 196 -1.18 28.55 10.85
CA ILE A 196 -2.38 28.21 10.07
C ILE A 196 -1.95 27.38 8.86
N TYR A 197 -2.47 26.17 8.74
CA TYR A 197 -2.41 25.37 7.52
C TYR A 197 -3.64 25.65 6.67
N LYS A 198 -3.46 25.91 5.37
CA LYS A 198 -4.56 26.07 4.41
C LYS A 198 -4.42 25.10 3.25
N LYS A 199 -5.55 24.52 2.83
CA LYS A 199 -5.61 23.62 1.68
C LYS A 199 -6.89 23.81 0.87
N SER A 200 -6.75 23.89 -0.45
CA SER A 200 -7.84 23.89 -1.43
C SER A 200 -7.80 22.60 -2.25
N TRP A 201 -8.89 21.81 -2.18
CA TRP A 201 -9.02 20.57 -2.93
C TRP A 201 -9.99 20.75 -4.11
N SER A 202 -9.50 20.50 -5.33
CA SER A 202 -10.32 20.56 -6.53
C SER A 202 -11.14 19.28 -6.71
N ILE A 203 -12.45 19.42 -6.86
CA ILE A 203 -13.37 18.32 -7.18
C ILE A 203 -13.93 18.54 -8.59
N SER A 204 -13.76 17.55 -9.46
CA SER A 204 -14.08 17.67 -10.90
C SER A 204 -15.41 17.03 -11.31
N LYS A 205 -15.95 16.11 -10.50
CA LYS A 205 -17.19 15.39 -10.80
C LYS A 205 -18.37 15.91 -9.97
N PRO A 206 -19.63 15.77 -10.45
CA PRO A 206 -20.83 16.15 -9.70
C PRO A 206 -20.93 15.44 -8.34
N HIS A 207 -21.19 16.21 -7.30
CA HIS A 207 -21.24 15.76 -5.91
C HIS A 207 -22.22 16.63 -5.11
N TYR A 208 -22.68 16.13 -3.96
CA TYR A 208 -23.69 16.81 -3.14
C TYR A 208 -23.28 17.00 -1.67
N ALA A 209 -22.26 16.29 -1.21
CA ALA A 209 -21.77 16.38 0.17
C ALA A 209 -20.28 16.01 0.25
N VAL A 210 -19.65 16.38 1.36
CA VAL A 210 -18.31 15.90 1.74
C VAL A 210 -18.27 15.61 3.24
N THR A 211 -17.61 14.53 3.63
CA THR A 211 -17.27 14.22 5.02
C THR A 211 -15.78 14.40 5.24
N ILE A 212 -15.40 15.16 6.25
CA ILE A 212 -14.01 15.42 6.66
C ILE A 212 -13.81 14.80 8.04
N ARG A 213 -12.82 13.93 8.17
CA ARG A 213 -12.45 13.28 9.43
C ARG A 213 -10.99 13.55 9.74
N PHE A 214 -10.68 13.84 10.99
CA PHE A 214 -9.31 13.97 11.46
C PHE A 214 -9.24 13.91 12.98
N ASN A 215 -8.06 13.57 13.47
CA ASN A 215 -7.71 13.57 14.87
C ASN A 215 -6.77 14.73 15.17
N VAL A 216 -7.03 15.47 16.25
CA VAL A 216 -6.12 16.50 16.76
C VAL A 216 -5.50 15.99 18.05
N THR A 217 -4.17 15.91 18.10
CA THR A 217 -3.44 15.60 19.33
C THR A 217 -2.81 16.87 19.88
N TYR A 218 -3.06 17.14 21.16
CA TYR A 218 -2.53 18.29 21.89
C TYR A 218 -1.35 17.85 22.75
N GLY A 219 -0.25 18.60 22.67
CA GLY A 219 0.94 18.42 23.51
C GLY A 219 0.65 18.57 25.00
N ASP A 220 1.59 18.12 25.82
CA ASP A 220 1.49 18.00 27.28
C ASP A 220 1.03 19.27 27.99
N GLU A 221 1.61 20.42 27.64
CA GLU A 221 1.34 21.69 28.32
C GLU A 221 0.50 22.65 27.45
N TYR A 222 -0.12 22.15 26.37
CA TYR A 222 -0.83 23.00 25.42
C TYR A 222 -1.98 23.77 26.07
N ASN A 223 -1.90 25.10 26.07
CA ASN A 223 -2.88 25.99 26.70
C ASN A 223 -3.66 26.85 25.68
N GLY A 224 -3.33 26.71 24.40
CA GLY A 224 -4.03 27.36 23.29
C GLY A 224 -5.36 26.71 22.91
N ASN A 225 -5.87 27.09 21.74
CA ASN A 225 -7.06 26.51 21.14
C ASN A 225 -6.78 26.06 19.71
N PHE A 226 -7.41 24.95 19.32
CA PHE A 226 -7.52 24.53 17.94
C PHE A 226 -8.80 25.08 17.30
N TYR A 227 -8.70 25.45 16.02
CA TYR A 227 -9.82 25.83 15.18
C TYR A 227 -9.67 25.17 13.81
N TYR A 228 -10.80 24.82 13.22
CA TYR A 228 -10.88 24.48 11.80
C TYR A 228 -11.82 25.45 11.09
N THR A 229 -11.55 25.72 9.81
CA THR A 229 -12.40 26.56 8.95
C THR A 229 -12.73 25.78 7.69
N ILE A 230 -14.02 25.53 7.44
CA ILE A 230 -14.48 24.85 6.21
C ILE A 230 -15.28 25.85 5.39
N GLN A 231 -14.87 26.07 4.13
CA GLN A 231 -15.53 27.03 3.23
C GLN A 231 -15.71 28.44 3.84
N GLY A 232 -14.71 28.89 4.59
CA GLY A 232 -14.72 30.20 5.26
C GLY A 232 -15.52 30.26 6.57
N VAL A 233 -16.19 29.18 6.97
CA VAL A 233 -16.90 29.09 8.26
C VAL A 233 -15.97 28.51 9.31
N LYS A 234 -15.58 29.33 10.27
CA LYS A 234 -14.67 28.96 11.37
C LYS A 234 -15.44 28.26 12.51
N SER A 235 -14.85 27.21 13.07
CA SER A 235 -15.37 26.46 14.22
C SER A 235 -15.35 27.27 15.51
N ASP A 236 -16.06 26.77 16.52
CA ASP A 236 -15.82 27.19 17.90
C ASP A 236 -14.39 26.81 18.35
N ALA A 237 -13.97 27.37 19.49
CA ALA A 237 -12.66 27.07 20.07
C ALA A 237 -12.63 25.66 20.65
N HIS A 238 -11.62 24.87 20.27
CA HIS A 238 -11.39 23.54 20.81
C HIS A 238 -10.11 23.53 21.67
N PRO A 239 -10.23 23.71 23.00
CA PRO A 239 -9.09 23.61 23.92
C PRO A 239 -8.69 22.15 24.15
N LYS A 240 -7.48 21.93 24.67
CA LYS A 240 -7.04 20.61 25.16
C LYS A 240 -8.04 20.09 26.22
N PRO A 241 -8.57 18.86 26.07
CA PRO A 241 -9.48 18.28 27.09
C PRO A 241 -8.78 18.08 28.44
N SER A 242 -9.56 18.08 29.54
CA SER A 242 -9.01 17.99 30.90
C SER A 242 -8.81 16.55 31.43
N LEU A 243 -9.30 15.55 30.71
CA LEU A 243 -9.25 14.14 31.11
C LEU A 243 -8.90 13.24 29.92
N GLY A 244 -8.16 12.16 30.21
CA GLY A 244 -7.65 11.24 29.20
C GLY A 244 -6.21 11.58 28.80
N GLY A 245 -5.59 10.68 28.04
CA GLY A 245 -4.29 10.91 27.41
C GLY A 245 -3.41 9.66 27.39
N GLN A 246 -2.52 9.63 26.41
CA GLN A 246 -1.45 8.65 26.29
C GLN A 246 -0.16 9.42 26.03
N ASN A 247 0.92 8.97 26.65
CA ASN A 247 2.23 9.54 26.40
C ASN A 247 2.80 8.97 25.09
N PHE A 248 2.66 9.72 24.01
CA PHE A 248 3.14 9.33 22.68
C PHE A 248 4.61 9.73 22.46
N ILE A 249 5.08 10.82 23.08
CA ILE A 249 6.41 11.40 22.82
C ILE A 249 7.41 11.15 23.97
N GLY A 250 7.00 10.43 25.03
CA GLY A 250 7.90 9.93 26.07
C GLY A 250 8.17 10.89 27.23
N LYS A 251 7.31 11.90 27.45
CA LYS A 251 7.43 12.88 28.54
C LYS A 251 6.65 12.48 29.79
N SER A 252 6.69 13.27 30.87
CA SER A 252 6.03 12.90 32.14
C SER A 252 4.51 13.12 32.13
N LEU A 253 4.00 13.90 31.19
CA LEU A 253 2.57 14.18 31.02
C LEU A 253 2.05 13.42 29.79
N ASN A 254 0.73 13.40 29.64
CA ASN A 254 0.08 12.69 28.56
C ASN A 254 -0.46 13.68 27.52
N GLU A 255 -0.21 13.39 26.25
CA GLU A 255 -0.91 14.03 25.15
C GLU A 255 -2.34 13.52 25.04
N ILE A 256 -3.23 14.37 24.54
CA ILE A 256 -4.65 14.06 24.44
C ILE A 256 -5.09 14.20 22.99
N THR A 257 -5.75 13.18 22.47
CA THR A 257 -6.28 13.17 21.11
C THR A 257 -7.80 13.38 21.13
N GLN A 258 -8.28 14.28 20.28
CA GLN A 258 -9.70 14.54 20.05
C GLN A 258 -10.06 14.19 18.60
N TYR A 259 -11.17 13.49 18.42
CA TYR A 259 -11.72 13.08 17.12
C TYR A 259 -12.70 14.12 16.57
N PHE A 260 -12.58 14.40 15.28
CA PHE A 260 -13.48 15.29 14.54
C PHE A 260 -14.05 14.57 13.32
N GLU A 261 -15.37 14.66 13.14
CA GLU A 261 -16.09 14.26 11.94
C GLU A 261 -17.05 15.37 11.55
N ILE A 262 -16.85 15.94 10.36
CA ILE A 262 -17.60 17.08 9.85
C ILE A 262 -18.28 16.63 8.55
N PHE A 263 -19.61 16.61 8.58
CA PHE A 263 -20.44 16.37 7.40
C PHE A 263 -20.95 17.70 6.84
N GLN A 264 -20.45 18.09 5.67
CA GLN A 264 -20.87 19.31 4.99
C GLN A 264 -21.93 18.99 3.93
N TYR A 265 -23.15 19.49 4.17
CA TYR A 265 -24.29 19.35 3.27
C TYR A 265 -25.20 20.59 3.33
N PRO A 266 -25.67 21.11 2.18
CA PRO A 266 -25.29 20.72 0.82
C PRO A 266 -23.88 21.20 0.46
N PHE A 267 -23.18 20.43 -0.36
CA PHE A 267 -21.87 20.77 -0.90
C PHE A 267 -21.76 20.38 -2.37
N THR A 268 -21.94 21.36 -3.25
CA THR A 268 -21.93 21.20 -4.72
C THR A 268 -20.86 22.05 -5.39
N SER A 269 -20.08 22.80 -4.61
CA SER A 269 -19.07 23.75 -5.08
C SER A 269 -17.66 23.15 -5.07
N SER A 270 -16.79 23.70 -5.90
CA SER A 270 -15.37 23.35 -5.98
C SER A 270 -14.57 24.65 -6.13
N PRO A 271 -13.42 24.83 -5.44
CA PRO A 271 -12.72 23.85 -4.60
C PRO A 271 -13.28 23.72 -3.16
N LEU A 272 -12.92 22.64 -2.47
CA LEU A 272 -13.09 22.47 -1.03
C LEU A 272 -11.95 23.17 -0.27
N ASN A 273 -12.27 24.25 0.45
CA ASN A 273 -11.29 25.01 1.22
C ASN A 273 -11.32 24.60 2.70
N ILE A 274 -10.17 24.19 3.23
CA ILE A 274 -9.97 23.77 4.62
C ILE A 274 -8.82 24.57 5.23
N GLU A 275 -9.02 25.10 6.43
CA GLU A 275 -7.95 25.70 7.23
C GLU A 275 -7.89 25.06 8.62
N PHE A 276 -6.69 24.80 9.12
CA PHE A 276 -6.43 24.34 10.47
C PHE A 276 -5.55 25.34 11.20
N GLN A 277 -5.93 25.75 12.40
CA GLN A 277 -5.25 26.77 13.16
C GLN A 277 -5.06 26.32 14.61
N CYS A 278 -3.84 26.49 15.13
CA CYS A 278 -3.55 26.51 16.56
C CYS A 278 -3.06 27.89 16.97
N THR A 279 -3.31 28.31 18.22
CA THR A 279 -3.13 29.72 18.63
C THR A 279 -2.33 29.92 19.92
N ASP A 280 -1.33 29.08 20.22
CA ASP A 280 -0.58 29.24 21.47
C ASP A 280 0.62 30.20 21.31
N SER A 281 0.44 31.46 21.71
CA SER A 281 1.37 32.56 21.39
C SER A 281 2.59 32.68 22.30
N THR A 282 2.63 31.97 23.42
CA THR A 282 3.72 32.04 24.42
C THR A 282 4.50 30.73 24.56
N ALA A 283 4.19 29.76 23.72
CA ALA A 283 4.46 28.36 23.97
C ALA A 283 5.66 27.83 23.18
N ASP A 284 6.47 26.99 23.82
CA ASP A 284 7.54 26.25 23.16
C ASP A 284 6.94 25.05 22.40
N PRO A 285 7.12 24.94 21.07
CA PRO A 285 6.54 23.84 20.30
C PRO A 285 7.11 22.47 20.69
N ARG A 286 8.15 22.39 21.53
CA ARG A 286 8.66 21.15 22.12
C ARG A 286 7.71 20.47 23.12
N ASP A 287 6.88 21.25 23.81
CA ASP A 287 5.96 20.76 24.85
C ASP A 287 4.49 21.08 24.55
N GLN A 288 4.27 22.14 23.77
CA GLN A 288 2.95 22.72 23.54
C GLN A 288 2.71 22.78 22.04
N PHE A 289 2.11 21.74 21.49
CA PHE A 289 1.88 21.61 20.05
C PHE A 289 0.49 21.08 19.73
N CYS A 290 0.11 21.20 18.46
CA CYS A 290 -1.00 20.51 17.84
C CYS A 290 -0.48 19.56 16.77
N ALA A 291 -1.11 18.40 16.60
CA ALA A 291 -0.81 17.46 15.53
C ALA A 291 -2.11 16.95 14.89
N ILE A 292 -2.21 16.97 13.55
CA ILE A 292 -3.32 16.32 12.84
C ILE A 292 -2.89 14.92 12.40
N SER A 293 -3.72 13.93 12.73
CA SER A 293 -3.60 12.55 12.25
C SER A 293 -4.92 12.05 11.69
N ASP A 294 -4.89 10.91 11.00
CA ASP A 294 -6.07 10.25 10.42
C ASP A 294 -6.91 11.21 9.57
N TYR A 295 -6.24 12.02 8.75
CA TYR A 295 -6.86 13.11 7.98
C TYR A 295 -7.44 12.56 6.67
N PHE A 296 -8.76 12.43 6.66
CA PHE A 296 -9.55 11.83 5.60
C PHE A 296 -10.59 12.80 5.07
N ILE A 297 -10.71 12.87 3.75
CA ILE A 297 -11.77 13.62 3.08
C ILE A 297 -12.48 12.67 2.13
N VAL A 298 -13.76 12.40 2.38
CA VAL A 298 -14.60 11.53 1.56
C VAL A 298 -15.63 12.41 0.86
N VAL A 299 -15.60 12.41 -0.47
CA VAL A 299 -16.59 13.13 -1.29
C VAL A 299 -17.71 12.18 -1.67
N HIS A 300 -18.95 12.66 -1.52
CA HIS A 300 -20.16 11.93 -1.85
C HIS A 300 -20.65 12.36 -3.24
N TYR A 301 -20.39 11.55 -4.25
CA TYR A 301 -20.70 11.86 -5.64
C TYR A 301 -22.14 11.54 -5.99
N CYS A 302 -22.64 12.20 -7.03
CA CYS A 302 -23.93 11.85 -7.62
C CYS A 302 -23.91 10.44 -8.21
N LEU A 303 -25.12 9.91 -8.48
CA LEU A 303 -25.30 8.66 -9.20
C LEU A 303 -24.55 8.64 -10.54
N PRO A 304 -24.17 7.46 -11.07
CA PRO A 304 -23.65 7.30 -12.42
C PRO A 304 -24.50 8.02 -13.46
N PHE A 305 -23.87 8.71 -14.42
CA PHE A 305 -24.52 9.48 -15.50
C PHE A 305 -25.36 10.69 -15.02
N CYS A 306 -25.18 11.13 -13.78
CA CYS A 306 -25.88 12.28 -13.23
C CYS A 306 -25.04 13.55 -13.28
N GLN A 307 -25.60 14.64 -13.84
CA GLN A 307 -24.94 15.95 -13.89
C GLN A 307 -25.18 16.81 -12.64
N ASN A 308 -26.33 16.63 -11.98
CA ASN A 308 -26.69 17.38 -10.78
C ASN A 308 -27.60 16.53 -9.88
N CYS A 309 -27.27 16.46 -8.60
CA CYS A 309 -28.02 15.74 -7.59
C CYS A 309 -28.09 16.54 -6.29
N ASN A 310 -29.14 16.31 -5.50
CA ASN A 310 -29.25 16.84 -4.15
C ASN A 310 -28.82 15.81 -3.10
N ASP A 311 -28.84 14.52 -3.44
CA ASP A 311 -28.42 13.42 -2.57
C ASP A 311 -27.85 12.26 -3.40
N GLY A 312 -27.41 11.21 -2.73
CA GLY A 312 -26.81 10.02 -3.36
C GLY A 312 -27.83 9.03 -3.93
N THR A 313 -29.12 9.34 -3.92
CA THR A 313 -30.20 8.43 -4.33
C THR A 313 -31.04 8.95 -5.49
N TYR A 314 -31.00 10.26 -5.76
CA TYR A 314 -31.80 10.90 -6.79
C TYR A 314 -30.99 11.86 -7.65
N CYS A 315 -31.13 11.71 -8.97
CA CYS A 315 -30.56 12.64 -9.94
C CYS A 315 -31.59 13.68 -10.41
N VAL A 316 -31.21 14.96 -10.36
CA VAL A 316 -32.05 16.08 -10.81
C VAL A 316 -31.94 16.25 -12.33
N THR A 317 -30.73 16.17 -12.88
CA THR A 317 -30.47 16.30 -14.32
C THR A 317 -29.50 15.24 -14.80
N TRP A 318 -29.93 14.40 -15.74
CA TRP A 318 -29.14 13.33 -16.34
C TRP A 318 -28.24 13.84 -17.47
N GLU A 319 -27.13 13.15 -17.69
CA GLU A 319 -26.31 13.33 -18.88
C GLU A 319 -27.09 12.99 -20.16
N SER A 320 -26.69 13.61 -21.28
CA SER A 320 -27.33 13.39 -22.58
C SER A 320 -27.32 11.89 -22.95
N GLY A 321 -28.50 11.34 -23.21
CA GLY A 321 -28.68 9.92 -23.54
C GLY A 321 -29.06 9.01 -22.37
N TYR A 322 -29.13 9.53 -21.14
CA TYR A 322 -29.51 8.76 -19.95
C TYR A 322 -30.76 9.31 -19.26
N THR A 323 -31.51 8.43 -18.59
CA THR A 323 -32.68 8.77 -17.76
C THR A 323 -32.66 8.08 -16.39
N ASN A 324 -31.70 7.18 -16.17
CA ASN A 324 -31.44 6.48 -14.92
C ASN A 324 -29.98 5.95 -14.92
N GLN A 325 -29.55 5.36 -13.80
CA GLN A 325 -28.21 4.78 -13.64
C GLN A 325 -28.05 3.37 -14.25
N ASN A 326 -29.13 2.78 -14.77
CA ASN A 326 -29.14 1.41 -15.25
C ASN A 326 -28.65 1.36 -16.69
N CYS A 327 -27.83 0.37 -16.96
CA CYS A 327 -27.46 0.02 -18.31
C CYS A 327 -28.59 -0.78 -18.99
N ASN A 328 -28.49 -0.96 -20.32
CA ASN A 328 -29.40 -1.85 -21.04
C ASN A 328 -29.31 -3.28 -20.48
N THR A 329 -30.33 -4.09 -20.70
CA THR A 329 -30.40 -5.46 -20.13
C THR A 329 -29.19 -6.34 -20.44
N ASN A 330 -28.60 -6.22 -21.64
CA ASN A 330 -27.38 -6.94 -22.05
C ASN A 330 -26.07 -6.19 -21.70
N GLN A 331 -26.13 -5.28 -20.74
CA GLN A 331 -24.99 -4.46 -20.32
C GLN A 331 -24.92 -4.40 -18.80
N PHE A 332 -23.71 -4.17 -18.27
CA PHE A 332 -23.47 -3.94 -16.86
C PHE A 332 -22.72 -2.62 -16.67
N LEU A 333 -22.83 -2.08 -15.46
CA LEU A 333 -22.21 -0.82 -15.08
C LEU A 333 -20.76 -1.07 -14.63
N GLN A 334 -19.79 -0.52 -15.36
CA GLN A 334 -18.36 -0.62 -15.03
C GLN A 334 -17.84 0.74 -14.56
N PHE A 335 -17.09 0.76 -13.45
CA PHE A 335 -16.32 1.92 -13.03
C PHE A 335 -14.88 1.83 -13.54
N TYR A 336 -14.36 2.93 -14.07
CA TYR A 336 -12.97 3.07 -14.49
C TYR A 336 -12.24 3.99 -13.50
N SER A 337 -11.33 3.42 -12.70
CA SER A 337 -10.56 4.14 -11.68
C SER A 337 -9.73 5.27 -12.28
N ASN A 338 -9.04 5.03 -13.39
CA ASN A 338 -8.13 6.00 -14.02
C ASN A 338 -8.83 7.31 -14.44
N SER A 339 -10.07 7.23 -14.90
CA SER A 339 -10.86 8.39 -15.35
C SER A 339 -11.92 8.84 -14.34
N GLU A 340 -12.09 8.06 -13.27
CA GLU A 340 -13.15 8.17 -12.26
C GLU A 340 -14.56 8.30 -12.90
N THR A 341 -14.86 7.43 -13.86
CA THR A 341 -16.14 7.47 -14.61
C THR A 341 -16.80 6.10 -14.70
N TYR A 342 -18.13 6.12 -14.82
CA TYR A 342 -18.92 4.93 -15.11
C TYR A 342 -19.21 4.80 -16.61
N SER A 343 -19.34 3.57 -17.09
CA SER A 343 -19.80 3.27 -18.44
C SER A 343 -20.59 1.96 -18.49
N CYS A 344 -21.47 1.83 -19.47
CA CYS A 344 -22.20 0.60 -19.74
C CYS A 344 -21.44 -0.30 -20.69
N VAL A 345 -21.01 -1.46 -20.20
CA VAL A 345 -20.23 -2.45 -20.95
C VAL A 345 -21.12 -3.62 -21.32
N THR A 346 -21.06 -4.06 -22.57
CA THR A 346 -21.90 -5.16 -23.07
C THR A 346 -21.36 -6.51 -22.61
N CYS A 347 -22.27 -7.40 -22.17
CA CYS A 347 -21.95 -8.78 -21.85
C CYS A 347 -21.41 -9.49 -23.11
N ASN A 348 -20.28 -10.17 -22.97
CA ASN A 348 -19.57 -10.79 -24.10
C ASN A 348 -19.49 -12.33 -24.01
N GLN A 349 -20.05 -12.95 -22.98
CA GLN A 349 -20.00 -14.40 -22.79
C GLN A 349 -20.93 -15.17 -23.74
N LEU A 350 -20.59 -16.43 -24.05
CA LEU A 350 -21.45 -17.35 -24.80
C LEU A 350 -22.76 -17.59 -24.05
N GLY A 351 -23.89 -17.49 -24.76
CA GLY A 351 -25.21 -17.70 -24.18
C GLY A 351 -25.68 -16.66 -23.17
N CYS A 352 -24.87 -15.68 -22.78
CA CYS A 352 -25.25 -14.76 -21.72
C CYS A 352 -26.15 -13.63 -22.22
N LEU A 353 -27.28 -13.43 -21.54
CA LEU A 353 -28.26 -12.37 -21.81
C LEU A 353 -28.11 -11.19 -20.85
N THR A 354 -27.81 -11.46 -19.58
CA THR A 354 -27.54 -10.43 -18.56
C THR A 354 -26.32 -10.85 -17.75
N CYS A 355 -25.46 -9.91 -17.36
CA CYS A 355 -24.24 -10.20 -16.62
C CYS A 355 -24.00 -9.17 -15.51
N LYS A 356 -23.21 -9.54 -14.51
CA LYS A 356 -22.77 -8.67 -13.42
C LYS A 356 -21.43 -8.00 -13.74
N ASN A 357 -20.53 -8.73 -14.40
CA ASN A 357 -19.27 -8.24 -14.95
C ASN A 357 -18.89 -9.09 -16.18
N LEU A 358 -17.68 -8.92 -16.73
CA LEU A 358 -17.21 -9.68 -17.91
C LEU A 358 -17.08 -11.19 -17.65
N GLU A 359 -17.02 -11.61 -16.40
CA GLU A 359 -16.74 -12.99 -16.00
C GLU A 359 -17.94 -13.71 -15.37
N GLU A 360 -18.97 -12.97 -14.93
CA GLU A 360 -20.13 -13.52 -14.22
C GLU A 360 -21.45 -13.18 -14.94
N CYS A 361 -22.01 -14.18 -15.62
CA CYS A 361 -23.35 -14.13 -16.19
C CYS A 361 -24.43 -14.31 -15.12
N THR A 362 -25.56 -13.61 -15.25
CA THR A 362 -26.70 -13.71 -14.34
C THR A 362 -27.94 -14.33 -14.98
N SER A 363 -28.04 -14.33 -16.33
CA SER A 363 -29.07 -15.08 -17.04
C SER A 363 -28.64 -15.47 -18.45
N CYS A 364 -29.10 -16.64 -18.91
CA CYS A 364 -28.80 -17.14 -20.24
C CYS A 364 -29.91 -16.83 -21.24
N ASP A 365 -29.54 -16.57 -22.49
CA ASP A 365 -30.44 -16.44 -23.62
C ASP A 365 -31.11 -17.80 -23.89
N PRO A 366 -32.44 -17.91 -23.66
CA PRO A 366 -33.17 -19.15 -23.81
C PRO A 366 -33.27 -19.62 -25.26
N SER A 367 -33.00 -18.75 -26.24
CA SER A 367 -32.98 -19.08 -27.67
C SER A 367 -31.62 -19.65 -28.12
N SER A 368 -30.59 -19.56 -27.27
CA SER A 368 -29.26 -20.06 -27.56
C SER A 368 -29.10 -21.53 -27.15
N GLN A 369 -28.13 -22.22 -27.75
CA GLN A 369 -27.73 -23.58 -27.32
C GLN A 369 -27.07 -23.62 -25.93
N PHE A 370 -26.78 -22.46 -25.36
CA PHE A 370 -26.14 -22.26 -24.06
C PHE A 370 -27.16 -21.60 -23.11
N ASN A 371 -28.23 -22.31 -22.78
CA ASN A 371 -29.38 -21.77 -22.07
C ASN A 371 -29.43 -22.13 -20.58
N THR A 372 -28.43 -22.86 -20.06
CA THR A 372 -28.40 -23.28 -18.65
C THR A 372 -27.31 -22.54 -17.88
N LEU A 373 -27.71 -21.80 -16.84
CA LEU A 373 -26.78 -21.03 -16.00
C LEU A 373 -26.23 -21.92 -14.87
N ILE A 374 -24.92 -22.06 -14.80
CA ILE A 374 -24.20 -22.76 -13.72
C ILE A 374 -23.05 -21.85 -13.27
N ASN A 375 -23.04 -21.46 -11.99
CA ASN A 375 -21.97 -20.68 -11.35
C ASN A 375 -21.48 -19.48 -12.20
N GLY A 376 -22.42 -18.72 -12.75
CA GLY A 376 -22.10 -17.51 -13.52
C GLY A 376 -21.70 -17.75 -14.98
N VAL A 377 -21.86 -18.96 -15.52
CA VAL A 377 -21.57 -19.28 -16.93
C VAL A 377 -22.76 -20.01 -17.56
N CYS A 378 -23.04 -19.68 -18.82
CA CYS A 378 -24.09 -20.33 -19.60
C CYS A 378 -23.53 -21.54 -20.37
N LEU A 379 -24.01 -22.72 -20.03
CA LEU A 379 -23.55 -24.00 -20.55
C LEU A 379 -24.58 -24.67 -21.47
N SER A 380 -24.09 -25.56 -22.33
CA SER A 380 -24.88 -26.43 -23.20
C SER A 380 -24.89 -27.84 -22.61
N ILE A 381 -26.00 -28.24 -21.99
CA ILE A 381 -26.12 -29.59 -21.41
C ILE A 381 -26.70 -30.53 -22.46
N THR A 382 -25.87 -31.43 -22.99
CA THR A 382 -26.35 -32.64 -23.67
C THR A 382 -26.51 -33.75 -22.62
N THR A 383 -27.70 -34.33 -22.51
CA THR A 383 -28.02 -35.31 -21.47
C THR A 383 -27.32 -36.64 -21.73
N THR A 384 -26.09 -36.80 -21.25
CA THR A 384 -25.51 -38.11 -20.95
C THR A 384 -24.74 -38.05 -19.63
N PRO A 385 -25.13 -38.81 -18.60
CA PRO A 385 -24.34 -38.89 -17.37
C PRO A 385 -23.04 -39.65 -17.64
N PRO A 386 -21.92 -39.28 -17.00
CA PRO A 386 -20.69 -40.06 -17.10
C PRO A 386 -20.86 -41.42 -16.41
N PRO A 387 -20.21 -42.49 -16.89
CA PRO A 387 -20.26 -43.79 -16.26
C PRO A 387 -19.50 -43.73 -14.93
N THR A 388 -20.16 -44.16 -13.86
CA THR A 388 -19.52 -44.41 -12.58
C THR A 388 -18.55 -45.58 -12.70
N PRO A 389 -17.27 -45.45 -12.29
CA PRO A 389 -16.38 -46.60 -12.14
C PRO A 389 -16.32 -47.05 -10.68
N SER A 390 -16.32 -48.38 -10.52
CA SER A 390 -15.53 -49.21 -9.59
C SER A 390 -14.90 -48.56 -8.36
N VAL A 391 -15.12 -49.17 -7.19
CA VAL A 391 -14.41 -49.02 -5.90
C VAL A 391 -13.56 -47.73 -5.80
N GLN A 392 -14.12 -46.73 -5.13
CA GLN A 392 -13.41 -45.48 -4.88
C GLN A 392 -12.26 -45.74 -3.89
N CYS A 393 -11.03 -45.60 -4.38
CA CYS A 393 -9.82 -45.68 -3.56
C CYS A 393 -9.78 -44.55 -2.52
N HIS A 394 -9.04 -44.77 -1.44
CA HIS A 394 -8.70 -43.68 -0.53
C HIS A 394 -7.97 -42.58 -1.31
N GLN A 395 -8.26 -41.31 -1.02
CA GLN A 395 -7.82 -40.16 -1.82
C GLN A 395 -6.29 -40.04 -2.00
N ASN A 396 -5.51 -40.66 -1.11
CA ASN A 396 -4.04 -40.68 -1.18
C ASN A 396 -3.49 -41.76 -2.14
N CYS A 397 -4.32 -42.70 -2.60
CA CYS A 397 -3.93 -43.79 -3.48
C CYS A 397 -4.33 -43.52 -4.93
N GLU A 398 -3.47 -43.90 -5.88
CA GLU A 398 -3.78 -43.92 -7.31
C GLU A 398 -4.44 -45.26 -7.71
N THR A 399 -3.96 -46.37 -7.15
CA THR A 399 -4.58 -47.69 -7.26
C THR A 399 -4.71 -48.34 -5.89
N CYS A 400 -5.75 -49.17 -5.69
CA CYS A 400 -6.05 -49.75 -4.38
C CYS A 400 -6.72 -51.12 -4.46
N THR A 401 -6.57 -51.91 -3.39
CA THR A 401 -7.32 -53.16 -3.18
C THR A 401 -8.61 -52.98 -2.36
N GLY A 402 -8.88 -51.76 -1.87
CA GLY A 402 -9.99 -51.42 -0.98
C GLY A 402 -10.02 -49.92 -0.69
N ALA A 403 -11.10 -49.43 -0.05
CA ALA A 403 -11.33 -48.00 0.15
C ALA A 403 -10.58 -47.37 1.34
N LEU A 404 -9.85 -48.17 2.15
CA LEU A 404 -9.12 -47.67 3.32
C LEU A 404 -7.71 -47.17 2.92
N ILE A 405 -7.15 -46.26 3.71
CA ILE A 405 -5.80 -45.71 3.51
C ILE A 405 -4.68 -46.77 3.52
N THR A 406 -4.92 -47.91 4.17
CA THR A 406 -4.00 -49.06 4.26
C THR A 406 -4.10 -50.03 3.08
N ASN A 407 -4.91 -49.71 2.07
CA ASN A 407 -5.13 -50.54 0.89
C ASN A 407 -4.56 -49.92 -0.38
N CYS A 408 -3.61 -48.97 -0.29
CA CYS A 408 -2.96 -48.39 -1.46
C CYS A 408 -2.00 -49.40 -2.10
N GLU A 409 -2.09 -49.60 -3.42
CA GLU A 409 -1.10 -50.34 -4.22
C GLU A 409 -0.11 -49.38 -4.91
N THR A 410 -0.59 -48.23 -5.37
CA THR A 410 0.25 -47.12 -5.87
C THR A 410 -0.22 -45.79 -5.30
N CYS A 411 0.71 -44.84 -5.18
CA CYS A 411 0.44 -43.48 -4.72
C CYS A 411 0.41 -42.53 -5.91
N VAL A 412 -0.44 -41.51 -5.84
CA VAL A 412 -0.45 -40.43 -6.82
C VAL A 412 0.87 -39.67 -6.69
N SER A 413 1.75 -39.80 -7.68
CA SER A 413 3.07 -39.15 -7.68
C SER A 413 2.95 -37.64 -7.62
N ASP A 414 1.93 -37.09 -8.27
CA ASP A 414 1.63 -35.65 -8.34
C ASP A 414 1.24 -35.06 -6.98
N PHE A 415 0.98 -35.91 -5.98
CA PHE A 415 0.68 -35.49 -4.61
C PHE A 415 1.93 -35.53 -3.71
N HIS A 416 3.12 -35.73 -4.28
CA HIS A 416 4.40 -35.86 -3.59
C HIS A 416 4.39 -36.94 -2.51
N ARG A 417 3.71 -38.05 -2.80
CA ARG A 417 3.58 -39.21 -1.91
C ARG A 417 4.43 -40.39 -2.37
N THR A 418 4.82 -41.22 -1.41
CA THR A 418 5.54 -42.47 -1.64
C THR A 418 4.89 -43.59 -0.83
N LEU A 419 4.93 -44.80 -1.37
CA LEU A 419 4.29 -45.96 -0.75
C LEU A 419 5.17 -46.49 0.39
N SER A 420 4.59 -46.57 1.58
CA SER A 420 5.20 -47.16 2.77
C SER A 420 4.17 -48.07 3.46
N TYR A 421 4.43 -49.37 3.50
CA TYR A 421 3.55 -50.36 4.14
C TYR A 421 2.06 -50.28 3.75
N ASN A 422 1.78 -50.16 2.44
CA ASN A 422 0.43 -50.00 1.86
C ASN A 422 -0.30 -48.69 2.23
N GLU A 423 0.42 -47.72 2.79
CA GLU A 423 -0.03 -46.35 3.03
C GLU A 423 0.79 -45.38 2.16
N CYS A 424 0.17 -44.31 1.69
CA CYS A 424 0.85 -43.28 0.90
C CYS A 424 1.22 -42.10 1.80
N LEU A 425 2.51 -41.99 2.15
CA LEU A 425 3.08 -40.94 3.02
C LEU A 425 3.80 -39.87 2.18
N CYS A 426 4.01 -38.68 2.74
CA CYS A 426 4.77 -37.63 2.05
C CYS A 426 6.23 -38.02 1.81
N GLN A 427 6.76 -37.58 0.67
CA GLN A 427 8.18 -37.65 0.37
C GLN A 427 8.99 -36.72 1.32
N PRO A 428 10.29 -36.98 1.54
CA PRO A 428 11.14 -36.05 2.28
C PRO A 428 11.12 -34.64 1.67
N GLY A 429 11.11 -33.60 2.51
CA GLY A 429 10.94 -32.20 2.10
C GLY A 429 9.47 -31.77 1.92
N PHE A 430 8.52 -32.68 2.18
CA PHE A 430 7.08 -32.38 2.13
C PHE A 430 6.37 -32.80 3.43
N TYR A 431 5.31 -32.09 3.79
CA TYR A 431 4.48 -32.36 4.98
C TYR A 431 2.99 -32.47 4.65
N GLU A 432 2.26 -33.15 5.54
CA GLU A 432 0.79 -33.13 5.53
C GLU A 432 0.28 -32.01 6.44
N ASP A 433 -0.59 -31.15 5.93
CA ASP A 433 -1.28 -30.12 6.69
C ASP A 433 -2.64 -30.60 7.26
N GLY A 434 -3.05 -31.83 6.93
CA GLY A 434 -4.31 -32.44 7.33
C GLY A 434 -5.55 -31.92 6.58
N ILE A 435 -5.37 -31.07 5.57
CA ILE A 435 -6.43 -30.44 4.78
C ILE A 435 -6.28 -30.81 3.30
N ASN A 436 -5.06 -30.69 2.76
CA ASN A 436 -4.73 -30.98 1.38
C ASN A 436 -4.31 -32.45 1.19
N VAL A 437 -4.74 -33.04 0.07
CA VAL A 437 -4.34 -34.40 -0.31
C VAL A 437 -2.90 -34.41 -0.85
N ILE A 438 -2.49 -33.31 -1.50
CA ILE A 438 -1.11 -33.05 -1.93
C ILE A 438 -0.27 -32.71 -0.71
N CYS A 439 0.91 -33.32 -0.58
CA CYS A 439 1.87 -32.92 0.44
C CYS A 439 2.50 -31.58 0.05
N LEU A 440 2.58 -30.65 1.01
CA LEU A 440 3.11 -29.31 0.78
C LEU A 440 4.62 -29.26 1.05
N PRO A 441 5.38 -28.44 0.31
CA PRO A 441 6.80 -28.25 0.56
C PRO A 441 7.07 -27.67 1.95
N VAL A 442 8.14 -28.10 2.62
CA VAL A 442 8.52 -27.65 3.96
C VAL A 442 9.52 -26.51 3.87
N CYS A 443 9.04 -25.29 4.06
CA CYS A 443 9.93 -24.14 4.00
C CYS A 443 10.81 -23.98 5.25
N GLY A 444 12.10 -23.72 5.02
CA GLY A 444 13.12 -23.51 6.03
C GLY A 444 13.79 -24.80 6.51
N ASP A 445 13.67 -25.90 5.77
CA ASP A 445 14.31 -27.18 6.10
C ASP A 445 15.65 -27.44 5.38
N LEU A 446 16.10 -26.46 4.58
CA LEU A 446 17.28 -26.49 3.73
C LEU A 446 17.20 -27.47 2.55
N VAL A 447 16.01 -27.94 2.18
CA VAL A 447 15.79 -28.92 1.09
C VAL A 447 14.85 -28.34 0.04
N ILE A 448 15.43 -27.76 -1.02
CA ILE A 448 14.65 -27.24 -2.16
C ILE A 448 13.98 -28.39 -2.92
N VAL A 449 12.64 -28.48 -2.81
CA VAL A 449 11.81 -29.46 -3.53
C VAL A 449 10.91 -28.80 -4.59
N GLU A 450 10.19 -29.61 -5.37
CA GLU A 450 9.22 -29.11 -6.36
C GLU A 450 8.12 -28.28 -5.66
N GLY A 451 7.96 -27.01 -6.08
CA GLY A 451 7.08 -26.03 -5.43
C GLY A 451 7.85 -24.91 -4.70
N GLU A 452 9.11 -25.15 -4.37
CA GLU A 452 10.02 -24.16 -3.76
C GLU A 452 10.95 -23.58 -4.81
N ASP A 453 11.07 -22.25 -4.82
CA ASP A 453 12.06 -21.56 -5.65
C ASP A 453 13.38 -21.40 -4.88
N CYS A 454 13.34 -21.40 -3.54
CA CYS A 454 14.46 -21.29 -2.62
C CYS A 454 14.10 -21.87 -1.24
N ASP A 455 15.13 -22.17 -0.43
CA ASP A 455 15.03 -22.47 1.00
C ASP A 455 16.36 -22.04 1.66
N ASP A 456 16.30 -21.14 2.63
CA ASP A 456 17.46 -20.59 3.32
C ASP A 456 17.52 -20.97 4.81
N GLY A 457 16.74 -21.99 5.22
CA GLY A 457 16.75 -22.55 6.56
C GLY A 457 16.04 -21.70 7.61
N ASN A 458 15.32 -20.67 7.21
CA ASN A 458 14.55 -19.83 8.12
C ASN A 458 13.25 -19.32 7.46
N SER A 459 12.55 -18.41 8.14
CA SER A 459 11.27 -17.85 7.68
C SER A 459 11.22 -16.34 7.88
N ASN A 460 12.38 -15.68 7.79
CA ASN A 460 12.48 -14.24 7.89
C ASN A 460 12.17 -13.63 6.52
N PRO A 461 11.25 -12.67 6.45
CA PRO A 461 10.95 -12.04 5.17
C PRO A 461 12.13 -11.14 4.70
N TYR A 462 12.29 -11.03 3.38
CA TYR A 462 13.20 -10.10 2.69
C TYR A 462 14.70 -10.36 2.89
N ASP A 463 15.10 -11.55 3.33
CA ASP A 463 16.50 -11.93 3.45
C ASP A 463 17.09 -12.68 2.24
N GLY A 464 16.24 -12.94 1.24
CA GLY A 464 16.56 -13.63 0.00
C GLY A 464 15.56 -14.74 -0.31
N CYS A 465 14.93 -15.32 0.72
CA CYS A 465 13.94 -16.37 0.57
C CYS A 465 12.81 -16.21 1.58
N ASP A 466 11.58 -15.96 1.12
CA ASP A 466 10.43 -15.91 2.02
C ASP A 466 9.30 -16.78 1.46
N ASN A 467 8.67 -17.58 2.32
CA ASN A 467 7.63 -18.54 1.93
C ASN A 467 8.04 -19.39 0.71
N CYS A 468 9.32 -19.77 0.67
CA CYS A 468 9.94 -20.59 -0.38
C CYS A 468 9.86 -19.98 -1.78
N LYS A 469 9.75 -18.65 -1.80
CA LYS A 469 9.84 -17.82 -2.98
C LYS A 469 10.99 -16.86 -2.80
N PHE A 470 11.74 -16.65 -3.88
CA PHE A 470 12.78 -15.65 -3.90
C PHE A 470 12.17 -14.29 -3.57
N SER A 471 12.66 -13.65 -2.52
CA SER A 471 12.16 -12.37 -2.04
C SER A 471 13.31 -11.37 -1.92
N CYS A 472 13.03 -10.11 -2.25
CA CYS A 472 13.93 -9.01 -1.98
C CYS A 472 13.19 -7.93 -1.20
N ASP A 473 13.93 -7.12 -0.46
CA ASP A 473 13.44 -5.94 0.24
C ASP A 473 12.66 -4.98 -0.68
N ASP A 474 11.68 -4.25 -0.13
CA ASP A 474 10.80 -3.33 -0.87
C ASP A 474 11.56 -2.14 -1.51
N THR A 475 12.78 -1.88 -1.06
CA THR A 475 13.71 -0.88 -1.62
C THR A 475 14.52 -1.41 -2.80
N CYS A 476 14.42 -2.70 -3.13
CA CYS A 476 15.04 -3.29 -4.30
C CYS A 476 14.26 -2.98 -5.58
N LYS A 477 14.94 -2.46 -6.60
CA LYS A 477 14.36 -2.15 -7.91
C LYS A 477 14.48 -3.32 -8.89
N GLU A 478 15.63 -3.99 -8.90
CA GLU A 478 15.85 -5.19 -9.71
C GLU A 478 16.22 -6.37 -8.81
N CYS A 479 15.22 -7.20 -8.52
CA CYS A 479 15.38 -8.43 -7.76
C CYS A 479 15.49 -9.62 -8.71
N PHE A 480 16.55 -10.41 -8.56
CA PHE A 480 16.70 -11.65 -9.29
C PHE A 480 17.18 -12.75 -8.34
N GLN A 481 16.35 -13.77 -8.15
CA GLN A 481 16.64 -14.92 -7.28
C GLN A 481 17.05 -14.53 -5.85
N GLY A 482 16.34 -13.58 -5.23
CA GLY A 482 16.59 -13.16 -3.85
C GLY A 482 17.80 -12.22 -3.68
N ILE A 483 18.46 -11.86 -4.78
CA ILE A 483 19.59 -10.94 -4.81
C ILE A 483 19.15 -9.64 -5.43
N CYS A 484 19.45 -8.53 -4.74
CA CYS A 484 19.18 -7.20 -5.28
C CYS A 484 20.34 -6.72 -6.17
N PHE A 485 20.04 -6.42 -7.43
CA PHE A 485 20.99 -5.94 -8.43
C PHE A 485 20.94 -4.43 -8.67
N ASP A 486 19.81 -3.81 -8.34
CA ASP A 486 19.65 -2.36 -8.41
C ASP A 486 18.70 -1.90 -7.32
N CYS A 487 19.00 -0.76 -6.70
CA CYS A 487 18.20 -0.20 -5.62
C CYS A 487 17.32 0.94 -6.12
N GLN A 488 16.25 1.21 -5.39
CA GLN A 488 15.45 2.42 -5.59
C GLN A 488 16.30 3.67 -5.29
N LYS A 489 15.83 4.82 -5.80
CA LYS A 489 16.51 6.10 -5.61
C LYS A 489 16.64 6.42 -4.10
N GLY A 490 17.83 6.79 -3.65
CA GLY A 490 18.14 7.03 -2.22
C GLY A 490 18.73 5.82 -1.49
N PHE A 491 18.98 4.72 -2.20
CA PHE A 491 19.53 3.49 -1.64
C PHE A 491 20.72 2.99 -2.46
N GLN A 492 21.68 2.35 -1.78
CA GLN A 492 22.85 1.70 -2.36
C GLN A 492 22.92 0.22 -1.98
N ILE A 493 23.54 -0.58 -2.82
CA ILE A 493 23.73 -2.01 -2.56
C ILE A 493 24.84 -2.20 -1.53
N VAL A 494 24.49 -2.81 -0.40
CA VAL A 494 25.39 -3.27 0.67
C VAL A 494 24.98 -4.70 1.00
N ASP A 495 25.92 -5.65 0.88
CA ASP A 495 25.70 -7.08 1.14
C ASP A 495 24.46 -7.67 0.42
N ASN A 496 24.35 -7.39 -0.90
CA ASN A 496 23.24 -7.81 -1.77
C ASN A 496 21.85 -7.29 -1.35
N ARG A 497 21.80 -6.30 -0.46
CA ARG A 497 20.58 -5.61 -0.01
C ARG A 497 20.71 -4.11 -0.21
N CYS A 498 19.59 -3.42 -0.21
CA CYS A 498 19.55 -1.98 -0.34
C CYS A 498 19.61 -1.33 1.04
N SER A 499 20.62 -0.51 1.27
CA SER A 499 20.77 0.34 2.45
C SER A 499 20.63 1.81 2.06
N PRO A 500 20.06 2.65 2.93
CA PRO A 500 19.93 4.08 2.65
C PRO A 500 21.28 4.75 2.42
N ILE A 501 21.31 5.79 1.58
CA ILE A 501 22.52 6.59 1.32
C ILE A 501 22.45 7.86 2.16
N CYS A 502 23.05 7.84 3.35
CA CYS A 502 23.06 9.05 4.18
C CYS A 502 23.86 10.18 3.51
N GLY A 503 23.35 11.41 3.55
CA GLY A 503 24.02 12.60 3.03
C GLY A 503 23.80 12.85 1.53
N ASP A 504 22.82 12.20 0.90
CA ASP A 504 22.51 12.33 -0.53
C ASP A 504 21.34 13.31 -0.82
N ASN A 505 20.87 14.02 0.21
CA ASN A 505 19.74 14.94 0.18
C ASN A 505 18.39 14.27 -0.14
N LEU A 506 18.22 12.96 0.13
CA LEU A 506 16.98 12.22 -0.04
C LEU A 506 16.59 11.48 1.25
N LEU A 507 15.68 12.06 2.04
CA LEU A 507 15.15 11.38 3.23
C LEU A 507 14.27 10.16 2.86
N VAL A 508 14.77 8.94 3.08
CA VAL A 508 14.04 7.69 2.81
C VAL A 508 13.58 6.95 4.09
N LYS A 509 12.69 5.95 3.95
CA LYS A 509 11.91 5.30 5.04
C LYS A 509 12.75 4.79 6.23
N THR A 510 14.01 4.44 6.02
CA THR A 510 14.93 3.91 7.05
C THR A 510 15.84 4.97 7.68
N GLU A 511 15.77 6.21 7.18
CA GLU A 511 16.53 7.36 7.69
C GLU A 511 15.69 8.16 8.67
N GLU A 512 16.31 8.61 9.76
CA GLU A 512 15.66 9.47 10.75
C GLU A 512 15.80 10.96 10.39
N CYS A 513 16.86 11.31 9.66
CA CYS A 513 17.20 12.66 9.22
C CYS A 513 18.01 12.62 7.93
N GLU A 514 18.18 13.78 7.30
CA GLU A 514 19.03 13.98 6.13
C GLU A 514 19.46 15.45 6.04
N ASP A 515 20.76 15.72 5.89
CA ASP A 515 21.34 17.07 5.87
C ASP A 515 22.42 17.26 4.78
N ASN A 516 22.40 16.42 3.75
CA ASN A 516 23.24 16.48 2.56
C ASN A 516 24.75 16.38 2.87
N ASN A 517 25.12 15.77 4.00
CA ASN A 517 26.49 15.46 4.34
C ASN A 517 26.59 14.24 5.30
N GLN A 518 27.81 13.91 5.75
CA GLN A 518 28.03 12.87 6.79
C GLN A 518 28.99 13.38 7.87
N ILE A 519 28.84 14.63 8.24
CA ILE A 519 29.60 15.27 9.30
C ILE A 519 28.91 14.89 10.63
N PRO A 520 29.67 14.48 11.66
CA PRO A 520 29.08 14.31 12.98
C PRO A 520 28.70 15.65 13.61
N ASN A 521 27.60 15.67 14.35
CA ASN A 521 27.15 16.73 15.28
C ASN A 521 26.66 18.03 14.64
N ASP A 522 26.30 18.04 13.37
CA ASP A 522 25.78 19.22 12.65
C ASP A 522 24.33 19.08 12.19
N GLY A 523 23.67 17.94 12.48
CA GLY A 523 22.39 17.65 11.87
C GLY A 523 22.05 16.18 11.89
N CYS A 524 22.78 15.47 11.05
CA CYS A 524 22.50 14.10 10.70
C CYS A 524 23.80 13.34 10.45
N TYR A 525 23.91 12.17 11.07
CA TYR A 525 25.08 11.32 10.91
C TYR A 525 24.66 9.86 10.89
N ASN A 526 25.13 9.12 9.88
CA ASN A 526 24.70 7.74 9.62
C ASN A 526 23.17 7.59 9.59
N CYS A 527 22.47 8.55 8.96
CA CYS A 527 21.01 8.56 8.82
C CYS A 527 20.28 8.61 10.18
N LYS A 528 20.97 9.05 11.25
CA LYS A 528 20.46 9.22 12.61
C LYS A 528 20.70 10.66 13.04
N PHE A 529 19.79 11.21 13.84
CA PHE A 529 19.93 12.58 14.34
C PHE A 529 21.28 12.74 15.06
N SER A 530 22.06 13.73 14.65
CA SER A 530 23.40 13.95 15.17
C SER A 530 23.47 15.30 15.85
N CYS A 531 23.66 15.28 17.16
CA CYS A 531 23.45 16.44 18.01
C CYS A 531 24.71 17.28 18.17
N PRO A 532 24.60 18.59 18.39
CA PRO A 532 25.74 19.44 18.71
C PRO A 532 26.58 18.87 19.87
N ASN A 533 27.90 19.04 19.79
CA ASN A 533 28.80 18.65 20.86
C ASN A 533 28.37 19.25 22.21
N HIS A 534 28.61 18.51 23.29
CA HIS A 534 28.27 18.90 24.68
C HIS A 534 26.77 19.02 24.97
N CYS A 535 25.93 18.50 24.08
CA CYS A 535 24.52 18.28 24.35
C CYS A 535 24.30 17.02 25.18
N ILE A 536 23.68 17.14 26.34
CA ILE A 536 23.39 16.01 27.26
C ILE A 536 21.96 15.49 27.12
N ASP A 537 21.04 16.30 26.60
CA ASP A 537 19.70 15.89 26.22
C ASP A 537 19.41 16.40 24.83
N CYS A 538 19.34 15.49 23.87
CA CYS A 538 19.13 15.80 22.48
C CYS A 538 17.91 15.07 21.93
N GLN A 539 17.06 15.83 21.24
CA GLN A 539 15.87 15.31 20.60
C GLN A 539 15.81 15.86 19.18
N PHE A 540 15.81 14.97 18.18
CA PHE A 540 15.65 15.31 16.76
C PHE A 540 16.63 16.41 16.29
N ASN A 541 17.94 16.25 16.59
CA ASN A 541 19.02 17.21 16.30
C ASN A 541 18.91 18.57 17.04
N ASN A 542 17.90 18.78 17.88
CA ASN A 542 17.83 19.97 18.70
C ASN A 542 18.38 19.68 20.09
N CYS A 543 19.36 20.47 20.53
CA CYS A 543 19.82 20.37 21.89
C CYS A 543 18.76 20.95 22.85
N ILE A 544 18.35 20.13 23.81
CA ILE A 544 17.38 20.49 24.84
C ILE A 544 18.09 20.87 26.14
N LYS A 545 19.26 20.26 26.40
CA LYS A 545 20.08 20.55 27.56
C LYS A 545 21.56 20.37 27.25
N CYS A 546 22.36 21.34 27.67
CA CYS A 546 23.81 21.30 27.53
C CYS A 546 24.50 20.86 28.83
N ASP A 547 25.76 20.45 28.72
CA ASP A 547 26.61 20.07 29.85
C ASP A 547 27.06 21.29 30.66
N GLU A 548 26.12 21.91 31.38
CA GLU A 548 26.39 23.10 32.21
C GLU A 548 27.46 22.85 33.28
N GLN A 549 27.69 21.60 33.69
CA GLN A 549 28.73 21.26 34.67
C GLN A 549 30.15 21.44 34.10
N ASN A 550 30.28 21.42 32.77
CA ASN A 550 31.55 21.58 32.05
C ASN A 550 31.60 22.89 31.24
N GLY A 551 30.78 23.89 31.61
CA GLY A 551 30.82 25.24 31.03
C GLY A 551 30.04 25.41 29.73
N TRP A 552 29.09 24.51 29.42
CA TRP A 552 28.32 24.55 28.18
C TRP A 552 26.86 24.94 28.41
N TYR A 553 26.43 26.00 27.73
CA TYR A 553 25.10 26.59 27.90
C TYR A 553 24.31 26.56 26.60
N LEU A 554 22.99 26.38 26.74
CA LEU A 554 22.11 26.31 25.59
C LEU A 554 21.83 27.71 25.02
N GLU A 555 22.28 27.95 23.80
CA GLU A 555 22.00 29.16 23.04
C GLU A 555 21.57 28.79 21.61
N ASN A 556 20.36 29.21 21.20
CA ASN A 556 19.78 28.91 19.89
C ASN A 556 19.86 27.43 19.47
N ASN A 557 19.50 26.51 20.39
CA ASN A 557 19.53 25.05 20.20
C ASN A 557 20.94 24.43 20.02
N THR A 558 22.00 25.20 20.28
CA THR A 558 23.39 24.72 20.28
C THR A 558 24.03 24.96 21.65
N CYS A 559 25.05 24.17 21.99
CA CYS A 559 25.81 24.38 23.22
C CYS A 559 26.98 25.31 22.93
N GLN A 560 27.01 26.47 23.60
CA GLN A 560 28.08 27.45 23.51
C GLN A 560 28.73 27.63 24.88
N PRO A 561 30.06 27.82 24.95
CA PRO A 561 30.73 28.18 26.18
C PRO A 561 30.51 29.66 26.52
N ILE A 562 30.45 30.00 27.80
CA ILE A 562 30.29 31.38 28.26
C ILE A 562 31.50 31.80 29.08
N CYS A 563 32.26 32.74 28.51
CA CYS A 563 33.40 33.34 29.17
C CYS A 563 33.00 34.17 30.41
N GLY A 564 33.60 33.87 31.56
CA GLY A 564 33.42 34.58 32.84
C GLY A 564 32.39 33.94 33.77
N ASP A 565 32.05 32.68 33.57
CA ASP A 565 31.12 31.89 34.39
C ASP A 565 31.80 31.13 35.55
N GLY A 566 33.14 31.10 35.56
CA GLY A 566 33.97 30.38 36.51
C GLY A 566 34.29 28.93 36.14
N ILE A 567 33.95 28.47 34.94
CA ILE A 567 34.13 27.09 34.48
C ILE A 567 34.84 27.11 33.11
N ILE A 568 36.07 26.58 33.05
CA ILE A 568 36.82 26.54 31.79
C ILE A 568 36.25 25.44 30.87
N ALA A 569 35.59 25.85 29.79
CA ALA A 569 35.17 24.96 28.71
C ALA A 569 36.39 24.48 27.91
N ILE A 570 36.86 23.27 28.23
CA ILE A 570 38.09 22.69 27.67
C ILE A 570 38.02 22.66 26.12
N GLN A 571 39.10 23.13 25.48
CA GLN A 571 39.26 23.33 24.02
C GLN A 571 38.71 24.65 23.44
N PHE A 572 37.87 25.39 24.17
CA PHE A 572 37.30 26.65 23.71
C PHE A 572 37.74 27.85 24.55
N GLU A 573 38.01 27.63 25.83
CA GLU A 573 38.51 28.64 26.77
C GLU A 573 39.88 28.23 27.29
N GLN A 574 40.81 29.18 27.36
CA GLN A 574 42.14 28.96 27.95
C GLN A 574 42.16 29.32 29.43
N CYS A 575 41.30 30.25 29.84
CA CYS A 575 41.13 30.78 31.17
C CYS A 575 39.68 31.25 31.34
N ASP A 576 39.19 31.34 32.58
CA ASP A 576 37.89 31.89 32.92
C ASP A 576 38.01 32.77 34.18
N GLU A 577 37.70 34.06 34.08
CA GLU A 577 37.68 34.98 35.22
C GLU A 577 36.25 35.52 35.48
N ILE A 578 35.69 35.16 36.63
CA ILE A 578 34.32 35.47 37.09
C ILE A 578 34.07 37.00 37.26
N ASN A 579 35.11 37.83 37.21
CA ASN A 579 35.02 39.27 37.43
C ASN A 579 35.77 40.05 36.35
N GLN A 580 35.05 40.79 35.49
CA GLN A 580 35.61 41.90 34.69
C GLN A 580 36.08 43.09 35.55
N GLN A 581 36.45 42.88 36.81
CA GLN A 581 37.04 43.87 37.70
C GLN A 581 38.38 43.37 38.19
N GLU A 582 39.42 43.90 37.55
CA GLU A 582 40.82 43.94 37.97
C GLU A 582 41.11 43.29 39.34
N SER A 583 41.40 41.99 39.36
CA SER A 583 42.21 41.45 40.45
C SER A 583 43.68 41.68 40.10
N LYS A 584 44.18 42.88 40.40
CA LYS A 584 45.63 43.15 40.45
C LYS A 584 46.23 42.36 41.61
N ASN A 585 46.51 41.08 41.39
CA ASN A 585 47.54 40.41 42.16
C ASN A 585 48.89 40.86 41.60
N LEU A 586 49.63 41.63 42.40
CA LEU A 586 50.93 42.21 42.10
C LEU A 586 52.07 41.16 41.96
N LEU A 587 51.75 39.92 41.59
CA LEU A 587 52.69 38.81 41.49
C LEU A 587 52.40 37.79 40.37
N ASP A 588 51.30 37.88 39.61
CA ASP A 588 51.05 37.03 38.43
C ASP A 588 50.98 37.86 37.15
N GLN A 589 51.70 37.40 36.12
CA GLN A 589 51.99 38.14 34.87
C GLN A 589 50.93 37.97 33.77
N ASP A 590 49.87 37.20 34.05
CA ASP A 590 48.87 36.79 33.07
C ASP A 590 47.46 37.21 33.54
N PHE A 591 46.65 37.75 32.65
CA PHE A 591 45.24 38.06 32.92
C PHE A 591 44.35 37.48 31.81
N CYS A 592 43.15 37.05 32.18
CA CYS A 592 42.20 36.49 31.23
C CYS A 592 41.45 37.60 30.49
N LEU A 593 41.62 37.72 29.16
CA LEU A 593 40.87 38.68 28.36
C LEU A 593 40.23 37.98 27.17
N GLN A 594 38.89 37.95 27.14
CA GLN A 594 38.09 37.24 26.14
C GLN A 594 38.46 35.74 26.07
N CYS A 595 38.64 35.11 27.23
CA CYS A 595 38.93 33.67 27.38
C CYS A 595 40.24 33.17 26.75
N LEU A 596 41.15 34.11 26.48
CA LEU A 596 42.52 33.85 26.09
C LEU A 596 43.47 34.41 27.15
N TYR A 597 44.55 33.70 27.42
CA TYR A 597 45.63 34.27 28.22
C TYR A 597 46.22 35.47 27.49
N LYS A 598 46.28 36.63 28.16
CA LYS A 598 47.01 37.79 27.67
C LYS A 598 48.08 38.22 28.64
N CYS A 599 49.24 38.54 28.05
CA CYS A 599 50.37 39.12 28.75
C CYS A 599 50.30 40.65 28.66
N GLN A 600 50.84 41.32 29.68
CA GLN A 600 51.04 42.77 29.61
C GLN A 600 51.94 43.15 28.42
N ASP A 601 51.61 44.27 27.76
CA ASP A 601 52.32 44.83 26.58
C ASP A 601 53.85 45.03 26.78
N SER A 602 54.33 44.98 28.02
CA SER A 602 55.74 45.14 28.40
C SER A 602 56.54 43.83 28.53
N CYS A 603 55.94 42.66 28.29
CA CYS A 603 56.62 41.36 28.41
C CYS A 603 56.86 40.69 27.06
N SER A 604 58.08 40.18 26.83
CA SER A 604 58.47 39.49 25.59
C SER A 604 58.15 37.99 25.56
N THR A 605 57.76 37.41 26.70
CA THR A 605 57.43 35.99 26.87
C THR A 605 56.37 35.84 27.97
N CYS A 606 55.29 35.14 27.64
CA CYS A 606 54.27 34.62 28.56
C CYS A 606 54.79 33.34 29.22
N LEU A 607 54.49 33.10 30.51
CA LEU A 607 54.95 31.91 31.23
C LEU A 607 53.89 30.82 31.26
#